data_AF-Q55FI7-F1
#
_entry.id   AF-Q55FI7-F1
#
_cell.length_a   1.000
_cell.length_b   1.000
_cell.length_c   1.000
_cell.angle_alpha   90.00
_cell.angle_beta   90.00
_cell.angle_gamma   90.00
#
_symmetry.space_group_name_H-M   'P 1'
#
loop_
_entity.id
_entity.type
_entity.pdbx_description
1 polymer ?
#
loop_
_entity_poly.entity_id
_entity_poly.type
_entity_poly.pdbx_seq_one_letter_code
_entity_poly.pdbx_strand_id
1 'polypeptide(L)'
;MATTINTSNKNTVKLLDILKIIFENNKTNTISEETLLSLYYIFDQTIFASLELIDKELITKYVFQPSNRYFYVVEGRKGAKYMCLIQGDYCSCPSFNFSVLLKSDSVYCKHQISSILAEIISNVKVIEFDDSEYQSQILSIESLSFKTPTHKFQQK
;
A
#
# COMPACT_ATOMS: atom_id res chain seq x y z
N MET A 1 -1.51 2.60 40.40
CA MET A 1 -0.57 3.50 39.71
C MET A 1 -0.12 2.80 38.43
N ALA A 2 -0.62 3.22 37.27
CA ALA A 2 -0.10 2.72 36.00
C ALA A 2 1.11 3.59 35.63
N THR A 3 2.27 2.95 35.55
CA THR A 3 3.55 3.56 35.20
C THR A 3 3.50 4.10 33.78
N THR A 4 3.81 5.38 33.63
CA THR A 4 4.02 6.08 32.36
C THR A 4 5.06 5.33 31.52
N ILE A 5 4.66 4.85 30.34
CA ILE A 5 5.61 4.38 29.33
C ILE A 5 6.27 5.63 28.74
N ASN A 6 7.50 5.88 29.16
CA ASN A 6 8.33 6.93 28.57
C ASN A 6 8.88 6.40 27.24
N THR A 7 8.12 6.52 26.15
CA THR A 7 8.62 6.27 24.78
C THR A 7 9.45 7.48 24.32
N SER A 8 10.46 7.83 25.09
CA SER A 8 11.41 8.87 24.72
C SER A 8 12.38 8.29 23.70
N ASN A 9 12.16 8.65 22.43
CA ASN A 9 13.14 8.63 21.36
C ASN A 9 13.51 7.27 20.76
N LYS A 10 12.51 6.49 20.31
CA LYS A 10 12.75 5.62 19.15
C LYS A 10 12.69 6.53 17.93
N ASN A 11 13.84 6.80 17.29
CA ASN A 11 13.86 7.29 15.92
C ASN A 11 13.24 6.19 15.03
N THR A 12 11.91 6.14 14.96
CA THR A 12 11.20 5.21 14.09
C THR A 12 11.36 5.72 12.67
N VAL A 13 12.32 5.16 11.94
CA VAL A 13 12.43 5.35 10.50
C VAL A 13 11.29 4.55 9.86
N LYS A 14 10.44 5.19 9.05
CA LYS A 14 9.43 4.45 8.29
C LYS A 14 10.09 3.76 7.11
N LEU A 15 9.60 2.57 6.74
CA LEU A 15 10.09 1.89 5.54
C LEU A 15 9.90 2.75 4.29
N LEU A 16 8.84 3.56 4.23
CA LEU A 16 8.64 4.57 3.19
C LEU A 16 9.84 5.53 3.04
N ASP A 17 10.46 5.96 4.14
CA ASP A 17 11.59 6.89 4.11
C ASP A 17 12.84 6.20 3.56
N ILE A 18 13.08 4.94 3.94
CA ILE A 18 14.17 4.12 3.39
C ILE A 18 13.99 3.92 1.88
N LEU A 19 12.77 3.64 1.44
CA LEU A 19 12.48 3.44 0.02
C LEU A 19 12.69 4.74 -0.78
N LYS A 20 12.31 5.90 -0.24
CA LYS A 20 12.62 7.19 -0.89
C LYS A 20 14.13 7.36 -1.09
N ILE A 21 14.94 7.09 -0.06
CA ILE A 21 16.41 7.18 -0.14
C ILE A 21 16.97 6.21 -1.20
N ILE A 22 16.46 4.97 -1.25
CA ILE A 22 16.87 3.98 -2.26
C ILE A 22 16.59 4.50 -3.68
N PHE A 23 15.49 5.22 -3.88
CA PHE A 23 15.10 5.78 -5.17
C PHE A 23 15.65 7.17 -5.47
N GLU A 24 16.09 7.96 -4.48
CA GLU A 24 16.75 9.26 -4.71
C GLU A 24 17.99 9.12 -5.60
N ASN A 25 18.68 7.99 -5.51
CA ASN A 25 19.81 7.67 -6.37
C ASN A 25 19.40 7.24 -7.79
N ASN A 26 18.11 6.97 -8.02
CA ASN A 26 17.59 6.54 -9.29
C ASN A 26 17.22 7.74 -10.18
N LYS A 27 18.19 8.18 -11.00
CA LYS A 27 18.03 9.34 -11.89
C LYS A 27 17.19 9.06 -13.14
N THR A 28 16.69 7.85 -13.31
CA THR A 28 16.02 7.38 -14.52
C THR A 28 14.62 6.87 -14.22
N ASN A 29 13.73 6.87 -15.22
CA ASN A 29 12.41 6.24 -15.13
C ASN A 29 12.49 4.69 -15.05
N THR A 30 13.70 4.13 -15.14
CA THR A 30 13.96 2.70 -15.04
C THR A 30 14.50 2.35 -13.66
N ILE A 31 14.13 1.19 -13.10
CA ILE A 31 14.73 0.68 -11.87
C ILE A 31 16.11 0.11 -12.20
N SER A 32 17.18 0.62 -11.57
CA SER A 32 18.53 0.06 -11.73
C SER A 32 18.61 -1.36 -11.16
N GLU A 33 19.56 -2.17 -11.63
CA GLU A 33 19.77 -3.53 -11.09
C GLU A 33 20.06 -3.50 -9.58
N GLU A 34 20.85 -2.55 -9.12
CA GLU A 34 21.19 -2.38 -7.69
C GLU A 34 19.96 -1.99 -6.86
N THR A 35 19.10 -1.10 -7.39
CA THR A 35 17.80 -0.77 -6.78
C THR A 35 16.89 -2.00 -6.74
N LEU A 36 16.81 -2.77 -7.82
CA LEU A 36 15.98 -3.96 -7.89
C LEU A 36 16.43 -5.03 -6.89
N LEU A 37 17.75 -5.27 -6.78
CA LEU A 37 18.32 -6.18 -5.80
C LEU A 37 18.03 -5.73 -4.37
N SER A 38 18.12 -4.44 -4.08
CA SER A 38 17.79 -3.87 -2.77
C SER A 38 16.31 -4.09 -2.43
N LEU A 39 15.41 -3.86 -3.39
CA LEU A 39 13.98 -4.09 -3.20
C LEU A 39 13.66 -5.57 -3.04
N TYR A 40 14.30 -6.44 -3.81
CA TYR A 40 14.17 -7.89 -3.67
C TYR A 40 14.67 -8.37 -2.31
N TYR A 41 15.76 -7.80 -1.78
CA TYR A 41 16.23 -8.12 -0.44
C TYR A 41 15.21 -7.76 0.66
N ILE A 42 14.47 -6.66 0.48
CA ILE A 42 13.48 -6.18 1.47
C ILE A 42 12.13 -6.92 1.34
N PHE A 43 11.66 -7.15 0.12
CA PHE A 43 10.30 -7.64 -0.16
C PHE A 43 10.24 -9.06 -0.70
N ASP A 44 11.39 -9.69 -0.91
CA ASP A 44 11.54 -11.01 -1.53
C ASP A 44 10.74 -11.10 -2.84
N GLN A 45 10.14 -12.24 -3.15
CA GLN A 45 9.39 -12.49 -4.38
C GLN A 45 8.16 -11.56 -4.55
N THR A 46 7.70 -10.91 -3.48
CA THR A 46 6.54 -10.00 -3.53
C THR A 46 6.82 -8.78 -4.41
N ILE A 47 8.09 -8.38 -4.57
CA ILE A 47 8.46 -7.25 -5.42
C ILE A 47 8.03 -7.44 -6.87
N PHE A 48 8.20 -8.63 -7.44
CA PHE A 48 7.91 -8.89 -8.85
C PHE A 48 6.42 -8.72 -9.17
N ALA A 49 5.57 -9.26 -8.30
CA ALA A 49 4.12 -9.08 -8.44
C ALA A 49 3.69 -7.62 -8.20
N SER A 50 4.49 -6.83 -7.48
CA SER A 50 4.24 -5.40 -7.24
C SER A 50 4.63 -4.57 -8.46
N LEU A 51 5.76 -4.87 -9.09
CA LEU A 51 6.21 -4.24 -10.33
C LEU A 51 5.25 -4.53 -11.49
N GLU A 52 4.75 -5.77 -11.58
CA GLU A 52 3.74 -6.13 -12.59
C GLU A 52 2.46 -5.26 -12.50
N LEU A 53 2.05 -4.84 -11.29
CA LEU A 53 0.90 -3.95 -11.11
C LEU A 53 1.19 -2.53 -11.62
N ILE A 54 2.43 -2.06 -11.48
CA ILE A 54 2.87 -0.75 -11.97
C ILE A 54 2.99 -0.77 -13.49
N ASP A 55 3.64 -1.79 -14.06
CA ASP A 55 3.84 -1.95 -15.50
C ASP A 55 2.51 -2.04 -16.27
N LYS A 56 1.47 -2.59 -15.62
CA LYS A 56 0.12 -2.69 -16.18
C LYS A 56 -0.78 -1.48 -15.88
N GLU A 57 -0.24 -0.43 -15.25
CA GLU A 57 -0.96 0.79 -14.88
C GLU A 57 -2.22 0.52 -14.02
N LEU A 58 -2.18 -0.50 -13.17
CA LEU A 58 -3.32 -0.95 -12.35
C LEU A 58 -3.48 -0.18 -11.04
N ILE A 59 -2.88 1.02 -10.94
CA ILE A 59 -2.84 1.82 -9.73
C ILE A 59 -3.34 3.22 -10.08
N THR A 60 -4.29 3.72 -9.29
CA THR A 60 -4.81 5.09 -9.41
C THR A 60 -4.79 5.77 -8.04
N LYS A 61 -4.30 7.01 -7.98
CA LYS A 61 -4.32 7.86 -6.79
C LYS A 61 -5.60 8.68 -6.79
N TYR A 62 -6.43 8.51 -5.77
CA TYR A 62 -7.63 9.33 -5.56
C TYR A 62 -7.26 10.45 -4.61
N VAL A 63 -7.50 11.70 -5.01
CA VAL A 63 -7.23 12.90 -4.23
C VAL A 63 -8.53 13.66 -4.00
N PHE A 64 -8.80 14.09 -2.79
CA PHE A 64 -10.03 14.77 -2.40
C PHE A 64 -9.74 16.22 -2.05
N GLN A 65 -10.54 17.13 -2.60
CA GLN A 65 -10.39 18.57 -2.41
C GLN A 65 -11.57 19.14 -1.59
N PRO A 66 -11.33 20.15 -0.74
CA PRO A 66 -10.06 20.85 -0.50
C PRO A 66 -9.14 20.19 0.56
N SER A 67 -9.54 19.07 1.20
CA SER A 67 -8.77 18.48 2.30
C SER A 67 -7.39 17.94 1.92
N ASN A 68 -7.16 17.67 0.63
CA ASN A 68 -6.01 16.97 0.09
C ASN A 68 -5.81 15.56 0.70
N ARG A 69 -6.90 14.95 1.21
CA ARG A 69 -6.89 13.54 1.59
C ARG A 69 -6.66 12.71 0.33
N TYR A 70 -5.93 11.61 0.45
CA TYR A 70 -5.70 10.73 -0.68
C TYR A 70 -5.55 9.27 -0.27
N PHE A 71 -5.85 8.39 -1.21
CA PHE A 71 -5.57 6.96 -1.11
C PHE A 71 -5.32 6.37 -2.49
N TYR A 72 -4.72 5.18 -2.54
CA TYR A 72 -4.47 4.47 -3.79
C TYR A 72 -5.51 3.38 -3.97
N VAL A 73 -5.99 3.26 -5.18
CA VAL A 73 -6.86 2.18 -5.64
C VAL A 73 -6.02 1.28 -6.52
N VAL A 74 -5.90 0.01 -6.12
CA VAL A 74 -5.17 -1.01 -6.87
C VAL A 74 -6.16 -2.01 -7.43
N GLU A 75 -6.11 -2.21 -8.74
CA GLU A 75 -6.94 -3.19 -9.43
C GLU A 75 -6.35 -4.60 -9.23
N GLY A 76 -7.18 -5.46 -8.67
CA GLY A 76 -6.90 -6.86 -8.46
C GLY A 76 -7.39 -7.75 -9.60
N ARG A 77 -7.22 -9.06 -9.40
CA ARG A 77 -7.76 -10.07 -10.33
C ARG A 77 -9.29 -9.98 -10.38
N LYS A 78 -9.87 -10.32 -11.53
CA LYS A 78 -11.34 -10.41 -11.73
C LYS A 78 -12.11 -9.13 -11.37
N GLY A 79 -11.49 -7.96 -11.57
CA GLY A 79 -12.13 -6.65 -11.36
C GLY A 79 -12.25 -6.21 -9.90
N ALA A 80 -11.64 -6.94 -8.96
CA ALA A 80 -11.62 -6.48 -7.58
C ALA A 80 -10.79 -5.21 -7.42
N LYS A 81 -11.15 -4.39 -6.43
CA LYS A 81 -10.37 -3.19 -6.08
C LYS A 81 -9.95 -3.21 -4.62
N TYR A 82 -8.74 -2.74 -4.36
CA TYR A 82 -8.19 -2.61 -3.02
C TYR A 82 -7.76 -1.18 -2.76
N MET A 83 -8.09 -0.69 -1.58
CA MET A 83 -7.69 0.62 -1.09
C MET A 83 -6.39 0.48 -0.30
N CYS A 84 -5.40 1.32 -0.61
CA CYS A 84 -4.13 1.38 0.11
C CYS A 84 -3.92 2.78 0.70
N LEU A 85 -3.62 2.83 1.99
CA LEU A 85 -3.27 4.04 2.75
C LEU A 85 -1.78 3.98 3.08
N ILE A 86 -0.93 4.55 2.23
CA ILE A 86 0.54 4.46 2.37
C ILE A 86 1.01 5.06 3.69
N GLN A 87 0.48 6.22 4.10
CA GLN A 87 0.90 6.88 5.34
C GLN A 87 0.51 6.10 6.60
N GLY A 88 -0.53 5.27 6.50
CA GLY A 88 -1.10 4.46 7.59
C GLY A 88 -0.74 2.98 7.50
N ASP A 89 0.19 2.59 6.63
CA ASP A 89 0.65 1.20 6.47
C ASP A 89 -0.50 0.18 6.32
N TYR A 90 -1.56 0.56 5.59
CA TYR A 90 -2.79 -0.23 5.48
C TYR A 90 -3.15 -0.57 4.03
N CYS A 91 -3.68 -1.78 3.83
CA CYS A 91 -4.33 -2.19 2.59
C CYS A 91 -5.57 -3.04 2.88
N SER A 92 -6.68 -2.82 2.15
CA SER A 92 -7.92 -3.57 2.32
C SER A 92 -7.89 -5.01 1.76
N CYS A 93 -6.77 -5.47 1.19
CA CYS A 93 -6.71 -6.78 0.56
C CYS A 93 -6.63 -7.94 1.59
N PRO A 94 -7.13 -9.13 1.24
CA PRO A 94 -7.00 -10.32 2.10
C PRO A 94 -5.55 -10.68 2.48
N SER A 95 -4.59 -10.45 1.57
CA SER A 95 -3.18 -10.74 1.82
C SER A 95 -2.55 -9.84 2.88
N PHE A 96 -3.04 -8.61 3.07
CA PHE A 96 -2.60 -7.76 4.18
C PHE A 96 -3.01 -8.38 5.52
N ASN A 97 -4.29 -8.71 5.67
CA ASN A 97 -4.78 -9.34 6.90
C ASN A 97 -4.09 -10.67 7.20
N PHE A 98 -3.84 -11.50 6.18
CA PHE A 98 -3.25 -12.80 6.38
C PHE A 98 -1.72 -12.79 6.45
N SER A 99 -1.04 -12.35 5.38
CA SER A 99 0.42 -12.44 5.27
C SER A 99 1.16 -11.40 6.12
N VAL A 100 0.60 -10.19 6.24
CA VAL A 100 1.24 -9.09 6.99
C VAL A 100 0.86 -9.15 8.47
N LEU A 101 -0.44 -9.13 8.78
CA LEU A 101 -0.90 -9.03 10.17
C LEU A 101 -0.90 -10.37 10.92
N LEU A 102 -1.48 -11.43 10.34
CA LEU A 102 -1.66 -12.70 11.05
C LEU A 102 -0.40 -13.57 11.05
N LYS A 103 0.29 -13.67 9.92
CA LYS A 103 1.47 -14.54 9.76
C LYS A 103 2.80 -13.80 9.95
N SER A 104 2.84 -12.51 9.64
CA SER A 104 4.08 -11.73 9.59
C SER A 104 5.13 -12.32 8.65
N ASP A 105 4.68 -13.04 7.62
CA ASP A 105 5.54 -13.60 6.56
C ASP A 105 6.02 -12.53 5.57
N SER A 106 5.37 -11.36 5.57
CA SER A 106 5.72 -10.23 4.71
C SER A 106 5.51 -8.93 5.45
N VAL A 107 6.42 -7.97 5.28
CA VAL A 107 6.30 -6.63 5.88
C VAL A 107 5.14 -5.85 5.25
N TYR A 108 4.95 -6.03 3.93
CA TYR A 108 3.88 -5.41 3.17
C TYR A 108 3.28 -6.40 2.17
N CYS A 109 2.01 -6.22 1.83
CA CYS A 109 1.42 -6.92 0.71
C CYS A 109 1.86 -6.27 -0.61
N LYS A 110 1.74 -7.00 -1.74
CA LYS A 110 2.11 -6.46 -3.06
C LYS A 110 1.44 -5.13 -3.43
N HIS A 111 0.22 -4.88 -2.95
CA HIS A 111 -0.50 -3.64 -3.26
C HIS A 111 0.06 -2.44 -2.48
N GLN A 112 0.54 -2.66 -1.24
CA GLN A 112 1.22 -1.62 -0.47
C GLN A 112 2.54 -1.26 -1.15
N ILE A 113 3.36 -2.27 -1.49
CA ILE A 113 4.63 -2.08 -2.19
C ILE A 113 4.41 -1.34 -3.51
N SER A 114 3.48 -1.82 -4.34
CA SER A 114 3.22 -1.20 -5.64
C SER A 114 2.73 0.24 -5.51
N SER A 115 1.87 0.55 -4.53
CA SER A 115 1.38 1.92 -4.28
C SER A 115 2.52 2.84 -3.83
N ILE A 116 3.41 2.36 -2.94
CA ILE A 116 4.58 3.11 -2.48
C ILE A 116 5.53 3.41 -3.64
N LEU A 117 5.86 2.40 -4.43
CA LEU A 117 6.76 2.57 -5.58
C LEU A 117 6.13 3.47 -6.64
N ALA A 118 4.83 3.36 -6.90
CA ALA A 118 4.11 4.23 -7.83
C ALA A 118 4.12 5.71 -7.40
N GLU A 119 4.01 5.99 -6.11
CA GLU A 119 4.15 7.36 -5.58
C GLU A 119 5.58 7.89 -5.79
N ILE A 120 6.59 7.07 -5.53
CA ILE A 120 8.00 7.47 -5.64
C ILE A 120 8.40 7.70 -7.12
N ILE A 121 7.98 6.81 -8.02
CA ILE A 121 8.29 6.89 -9.45
C ILE A 121 7.41 7.96 -10.16
N SER A 122 6.40 8.52 -9.48
CA SER A 122 5.45 9.51 -10.02
C SER A 122 4.72 9.05 -11.29
N ASN A 123 4.49 7.74 -11.43
CA ASN A 123 3.86 7.13 -12.61
C ASN A 123 2.46 6.61 -12.30
N VAL A 124 1.65 7.39 -11.57
CA VAL A 124 0.30 6.97 -11.17
C VAL A 124 -0.74 7.91 -11.74
N LYS A 125 -1.79 7.36 -12.33
CA LYS A 125 -2.98 8.13 -12.71
C LYS A 125 -3.57 8.80 -11.46
N VAL A 126 -3.80 10.11 -11.53
CA VAL A 126 -4.47 10.86 -10.46
C VAL A 126 -5.90 11.17 -10.88
N ILE A 127 -6.85 10.94 -9.99
CA ILE A 127 -8.25 11.36 -10.15
C ILE A 127 -8.62 12.21 -8.93
N GLU A 128 -9.16 13.39 -9.20
CA GLU A 128 -9.61 14.32 -8.17
C GLU A 128 -11.11 14.19 -7.95
N PHE A 129 -11.52 14.31 -6.69
CA PHE A 129 -12.90 14.26 -6.22
C PHE A 129 -13.15 15.39 -5.21
N ASP A 130 -14.42 15.76 -5.02
CA ASP A 130 -14.79 16.64 -3.91
C ASP A 130 -14.79 15.86 -2.58
N ASP A 131 -14.46 16.51 -1.46
CA ASP A 131 -14.50 15.92 -0.13
C ASP A 131 -15.87 15.29 0.20
N SER A 132 -16.97 15.82 -0.35
CA SER A 132 -18.32 15.26 -0.23
C SER A 132 -18.47 13.88 -0.88
N GLU A 133 -17.60 13.52 -1.82
CA GLU A 133 -17.58 12.21 -2.48
C GLU A 133 -16.72 11.18 -1.74
N TYR A 134 -15.98 11.57 -0.71
CA TYR A 134 -15.04 10.67 -0.01
C TYR A 134 -15.68 9.36 0.43
N GLN A 135 -16.85 9.44 1.07
CA GLN A 135 -17.56 8.28 1.56
C GLN A 135 -18.09 7.39 0.41
N SER A 136 -18.65 7.99 -0.64
CA SER A 136 -19.21 7.22 -1.76
C SER A 136 -18.10 6.50 -2.54
N GLN A 137 -16.94 7.14 -2.71
CA GLN A 137 -15.78 6.50 -3.35
C GLN A 137 -15.25 5.32 -2.54
N ILE A 138 -15.11 5.46 -1.21
CA ILE A 138 -14.71 4.33 -0.36
C ILE A 138 -15.69 3.17 -0.47
N LEU A 139 -16.99 3.43 -0.34
CA LEU A 139 -18.03 2.40 -0.44
C LEU A 139 -18.02 1.70 -1.80
N SER A 140 -17.76 2.44 -2.88
CA SER A 140 -17.60 1.87 -4.21
C SER A 140 -16.42 0.88 -4.26
N ILE A 141 -15.25 1.27 -3.75
CA ILE A 141 -14.08 0.37 -3.70
C ILE A 141 -14.33 -0.84 -2.80
N GLU A 142 -14.93 -0.66 -1.63
CA GLU A 142 -15.23 -1.75 -0.71
C GLU A 142 -16.23 -2.75 -1.30
N SER A 143 -17.23 -2.28 -2.06
CA SER A 143 -18.19 -3.15 -2.75
C SER A 143 -17.52 -4.06 -3.79
N LEU A 144 -16.37 -3.65 -4.32
CA LEU A 144 -15.56 -4.39 -5.29
C LEU A 144 -14.43 -5.20 -4.62
N SER A 145 -14.23 -5.07 -3.31
CA SER A 145 -13.21 -5.82 -2.60
C SER A 145 -13.66 -7.27 -2.37
N PHE A 146 -12.80 -8.25 -2.65
CA PHE A 146 -13.06 -9.62 -2.21
C PHE A 146 -12.98 -9.66 -0.69
N LYS A 147 -14.13 -9.87 -0.04
CA LYS A 147 -14.15 -10.16 1.39
C LYS A 147 -13.54 -11.54 1.61
N THR A 148 -12.52 -11.64 2.47
CA THR A 148 -12.15 -12.93 3.04
C THR A 148 -13.42 -13.52 3.66
N PRO A 149 -13.82 -14.77 3.35
CA PRO A 149 -14.88 -15.40 4.12
C PRO A 149 -14.43 -15.38 5.58
N THR A 150 -15.05 -14.52 6.39
CA THR A 150 -14.87 -14.56 7.84
C THR A 150 -15.26 -15.97 8.24
N HIS A 151 -14.27 -16.78 8.63
CA HIS A 151 -14.53 -18.07 9.22
C HIS A 151 -15.50 -17.80 10.37
N LYS A 152 -16.72 -18.32 10.28
CA LYS A 152 -17.67 -18.21 11.39
C LYS A 152 -16.91 -18.75 12.60
N PHE A 153 -16.70 -17.90 13.61
CA PHE A 153 -16.27 -18.40 14.91
C PHE A 153 -17.34 -19.40 15.30
N GLN A 154 -17.02 -20.69 15.25
CA GLN A 154 -17.86 -21.72 15.80
C GLN A 154 -17.88 -21.44 17.30
N GLN A 155 -18.98 -20.86 17.78
CA GLN A 155 -19.26 -20.82 19.21
C GLN A 155 -19.26 -22.28 19.67
N LYS A 156 -18.39 -22.58 20.63
CA LYS A 156 -18.25 -23.89 21.24
C LYS A 156 -19.55 -24.35 21.87
#